data_AF-A0A9P8VFW4-F1
#
_entry.id   AF-A0A9P8VFW4-F1
#
_cell.length_a   1.000
_cell.length_b   1.000
_cell.length_c   1.000
_cell.angle_alpha   90.00
_cell.angle_beta   90.00
_cell.angle_gamma   90.00
#
_symmetry.space_group_name_H-M   'P 1'
#
loop_
_entity.id
_entity.type
_entity.pdbx_description
1 polymer ?
#
loop_
_entity_poly.entity_id
_entity_poly.type
_entity_poly.pdbx_seq_one_letter_code
_entity_poly.pdbx_strand_id
1 'polypeptide(L)'
;MCYLPVDRELLRSFSKGKILTMRQQMKFCNLHKEQSAKDIWKKRGYPSIDWSGMNRRLKRHHRLLGQIINGQESHYRTDLAEKLAKGQERTLRKTERSLAPGYYGNRGLRLMSEHIIQHFSERLREKAVDDPVISGRGTTVFVSKVLVPELATRLIMEDMSVELGEARNILLQSVDMGELLQDDVADGEIDAAESMGDRFDFDGEEF
;
A
#
# COMPACT_ATOMS: atom_id res chain seq x y z
N MET A 1 -0.74 -18.26 8.99
CA MET A 1 -0.53 -19.19 7.86
C MET A 1 -1.21 -18.63 6.62
N CYS A 2 -0.61 -18.70 5.43
CA CYS A 2 -1.26 -18.24 4.19
C CYS A 2 -2.09 -19.37 3.57
N TYR A 3 -3.34 -19.11 3.18
CA TYR A 3 -4.25 -20.07 2.56
C TYR A 3 -3.96 -20.33 1.06
N LEU A 4 -2.77 -19.94 0.58
CA LEU A 4 -2.35 -20.15 -0.80
C LEU A 4 -1.81 -21.58 -0.98
N PRO A 5 -2.08 -22.24 -2.12
CA PRO A 5 -1.55 -23.57 -2.39
C PRO A 5 -0.03 -23.54 -2.37
N VAL A 6 0.56 -24.35 -1.49
CA VAL A 6 2.00 -24.42 -1.27
C VAL A 6 2.60 -25.50 -2.15
N ASP A 7 3.68 -25.16 -2.85
CA ASP A 7 4.52 -26.16 -3.53
C ASP A 7 5.16 -27.10 -2.49
N ARG A 8 4.87 -28.40 -2.63
CA ARG A 8 5.35 -29.45 -1.72
C ARG A 8 6.86 -29.59 -1.75
N GLU A 9 7.51 -29.32 -2.87
CA GLU A 9 8.97 -29.37 -2.99
C GLU A 9 9.63 -28.18 -2.29
N LEU A 10 9.03 -27.00 -2.40
CA LEU A 10 9.48 -25.80 -1.68
C LEU A 10 9.35 -25.97 -0.16
N LEU A 11 8.26 -26.58 0.31
CA LEU A 11 8.07 -26.90 1.73
C LEU A 11 9.09 -27.94 2.22
N ARG A 12 9.34 -28.99 1.43
CA ARG A 12 10.32 -30.04 1.77
C ARG A 12 11.75 -29.50 1.82
N SER A 13 12.16 -28.68 0.86
CA SER A 13 13.48 -28.07 0.83
C SER A 13 13.70 -27.11 2.01
N PHE A 14 12.67 -26.34 2.38
CA PHE A 14 12.73 -25.42 3.53
C PHE A 14 12.75 -26.16 4.88
N SER A 15 11.88 -27.15 5.05
CA SER A 15 11.78 -27.94 6.29
C SER A 15 12.93 -28.93 6.48
N LYS A 16 13.62 -29.33 5.40
CA LYS A 16 14.63 -30.39 5.40
C LYS A 16 14.13 -31.67 6.08
N GLY A 17 12.82 -31.96 5.96
CA GLY A 17 12.17 -33.13 6.57
C GLY A 17 11.85 -33.01 8.07
N LYS A 18 12.01 -31.83 8.69
CA LYS A 18 11.70 -31.60 10.11
C LYS A 18 10.36 -30.88 10.32
N ILE A 19 9.74 -31.11 11.48
CA ILE A 19 8.54 -30.34 11.90
C ILE A 19 8.96 -28.88 12.11
N LEU A 20 8.25 -27.96 11.46
CA LEU A 20 8.54 -26.53 11.55
C LEU A 20 7.96 -25.94 12.84
N THR A 21 8.76 -25.18 13.58
CA THR A 21 8.28 -24.35 14.69
C THR A 21 7.37 -23.21 14.18
N MET A 22 6.58 -22.58 15.05
CA MET A 22 5.72 -21.45 14.65
C MET A 22 6.50 -20.32 13.96
N ARG A 23 7.71 -20.00 14.45
CA ARG A 23 8.60 -19.01 13.82
C ARG A 23 9.02 -19.43 12.41
N GLN A 24 9.37 -20.71 12.21
CA GLN A 24 9.75 -21.24 10.90
C GLN A 24 8.56 -21.31 9.93
N GLN A 25 7.36 -21.64 10.42
CA GLN A 25 6.13 -21.62 9.62
C GLN A 25 5.80 -20.20 9.14
N MET A 26 5.96 -19.18 9.99
CA MET A 26 5.82 -17.78 9.58
C MET A 26 6.84 -17.38 8.52
N LYS A 27 8.12 -17.73 8.72
CA LYS A 27 9.20 -17.45 7.75
C LYS A 27 8.91 -18.11 6.39
N PHE A 28 8.48 -19.36 6.40
CA PHE A 28 8.06 -20.07 5.19
C PHE A 28 6.85 -19.40 4.52
N CYS A 29 5.83 -19.01 5.29
CA CYS A 29 4.66 -18.31 4.76
C CYS A 29 5.05 -16.99 4.07
N ASN A 30 5.98 -16.22 4.65
CA ASN A 30 6.45 -14.96 4.04
C ASN A 30 7.21 -15.22 2.74
N LEU A 31 8.15 -16.17 2.74
CA LEU A 31 8.88 -16.57 1.54
C LEU A 31 7.95 -17.08 0.43
N HIS A 32 6.97 -17.92 0.79
CA HIS A 32 6.00 -18.46 -0.14
C HIS A 32 5.12 -17.37 -0.76
N LYS A 33 4.66 -16.42 0.07
CA LYS A 33 3.91 -15.26 -0.40
C LYS A 33 4.73 -14.42 -1.37
N GLU A 34 5.98 -14.12 -1.03
CA GLU A 34 6.86 -13.32 -1.90
C GLU A 34 7.11 -14.00 -3.25
N GLN A 35 7.37 -15.32 -3.25
CA GLN A 35 7.57 -16.08 -4.48
C GLN A 35 6.30 -16.13 -5.34
N SER A 36 5.15 -16.47 -4.72
CA SER A 36 3.85 -16.48 -5.39
C SER A 36 3.53 -15.11 -5.99
N ALA A 37 3.86 -14.04 -5.27
CA ALA A 37 3.66 -12.68 -5.74
C ALA A 37 4.57 -12.36 -6.92
N LYS A 38 5.85 -12.73 -6.92
CA LYS A 38 6.72 -12.56 -8.09
C LYS A 38 6.20 -13.30 -9.32
N ASP A 39 5.65 -14.50 -9.13
CA ASP A 39 5.09 -15.29 -10.24
C ASP A 39 3.79 -14.69 -10.78
N ILE A 40 2.90 -14.23 -9.89
CA ILE A 40 1.67 -13.53 -10.29
C ILE A 40 2.03 -12.21 -10.99
N TRP A 41 3.02 -11.47 -10.50
CA TRP A 41 3.49 -10.21 -11.12
C TRP A 41 3.91 -10.44 -12.57
N LYS A 42 4.73 -11.47 -12.81
CA LYS A 42 5.15 -11.88 -14.16
C LYS A 42 3.97 -12.33 -15.02
N LYS A 43 3.08 -13.19 -14.48
CA LYS A 43 1.90 -13.69 -15.21
C LYS A 43 0.92 -12.57 -15.59
N ARG A 44 0.77 -11.55 -14.74
CA ARG A 44 -0.08 -10.38 -14.97
C ARG A 44 0.58 -9.32 -15.85
N GLY A 45 1.87 -9.46 -16.13
CA GLY A 45 2.63 -8.52 -16.96
C GLY A 45 2.82 -7.15 -16.31
N TYR A 46 2.80 -7.05 -14.98
CA TYR A 46 3.01 -5.77 -14.30
C TYR A 46 4.44 -5.26 -14.56
N PRO A 47 4.61 -3.95 -14.78
CA PRO A 47 5.89 -3.37 -15.17
C PRO A 47 6.92 -3.42 -14.04
N SER A 48 8.19 -3.23 -14.38
CA SER A 48 9.18 -2.81 -13.39
C SER A 48 9.01 -1.32 -13.13
N ILE A 49 8.84 -0.93 -11.86
CA ILE A 49 8.54 0.45 -11.48
C ILE A 49 9.84 1.25 -11.36
N ASP A 50 10.03 2.24 -12.24
CA ASP A 50 11.09 3.25 -12.09
C ASP A 50 10.67 4.31 -11.07
N TRP A 51 11.10 4.12 -9.83
CA TRP A 51 10.87 5.06 -8.74
C TRP A 51 11.61 6.39 -8.91
N SER A 52 12.77 6.39 -9.57
CA SER A 52 13.58 7.61 -9.76
C SER A 52 12.91 8.60 -10.71
N GLY A 53 12.28 8.07 -11.77
CA GLY A 53 11.51 8.84 -12.75
C GLY A 53 10.08 9.18 -12.31
N MET A 54 9.62 8.68 -11.15
CA MET A 54 8.23 8.78 -10.72
C MET A 54 7.72 10.23 -10.68
N ASN A 55 8.46 11.15 -10.04
CA ASN A 55 8.06 12.55 -9.92
C ASN A 55 7.78 13.22 -11.28
N ARG A 56 8.54 12.87 -12.33
CA ARG A 56 8.32 13.39 -13.69
C ARG A 56 7.00 12.88 -14.26
N ARG A 57 6.63 11.63 -13.98
CA ARG A 57 5.35 11.04 -14.38
C ARG A 57 4.18 11.70 -13.64
N LEU A 58 4.30 11.85 -12.32
CA LEU A 58 3.26 12.49 -11.49
C LEU A 58 2.96 13.92 -11.96
N LYS A 59 4.00 14.68 -12.37
CA LYS A 59 3.84 16.05 -12.92
C LYS A 59 2.96 16.10 -14.17
N ARG A 60 2.98 15.10 -15.04
CA ARG A 60 2.13 15.08 -16.26
C ARG A 60 0.63 15.11 -15.95
N HIS A 61 0.24 14.66 -14.76
CA HIS A 61 -1.16 14.58 -14.34
C HIS A 61 -1.58 15.74 -13.43
N HIS A 62 -0.74 16.77 -13.25
CA HIS A 62 -1.07 17.94 -12.43
C HIS A 62 -2.35 18.65 -12.87
N ARG A 63 -2.60 18.74 -14.18
CA ARG A 63 -3.83 19.32 -14.72
C ARG A 63 -5.07 18.55 -14.24
N LEU A 64 -5.04 17.22 -14.34
CA LEU A 64 -6.13 16.36 -13.89
C LEU A 64 -6.38 16.53 -12.38
N LEU A 65 -5.31 16.46 -11.57
CA LEU A 65 -5.41 16.63 -10.12
C LEU A 65 -6.00 18.00 -9.77
N GLY A 66 -5.53 19.05 -10.43
CA GLY A 66 -6.07 20.39 -10.25
C GLY A 66 -7.54 20.53 -10.61
N GLN A 67 -8.03 19.80 -11.62
CA GLN A 67 -9.45 19.78 -11.98
C GLN A 67 -10.28 19.09 -10.89
N ILE A 68 -9.83 17.95 -10.36
CA ILE A 68 -10.53 17.19 -9.31
C ILE A 68 -10.59 17.98 -8.00
N ILE A 69 -9.49 18.66 -7.64
CA ILE A 69 -9.43 19.57 -6.48
C ILE A 69 -10.40 20.75 -6.66
N ASN A 70 -10.58 21.23 -7.88
CA ASN A 70 -11.52 22.31 -8.19
C ASN A 70 -13.00 21.86 -8.28
N GLY A 71 -13.30 20.60 -7.96
CA GLY A 71 -14.66 20.09 -7.92
C GLY A 71 -15.11 19.30 -9.15
N GLN A 72 -14.22 19.06 -10.13
CA GLN A 72 -14.56 18.18 -11.24
C GLN A 72 -14.88 16.78 -10.72
N GLU A 73 -15.98 16.21 -11.20
CA GLU A 73 -16.37 14.84 -10.87
C GLU A 73 -15.29 13.84 -11.31
N SER A 74 -15.07 12.86 -10.46
CA SER A 74 -14.15 11.75 -10.66
C SER A 74 -14.75 10.53 -9.97
N HIS A 75 -14.37 9.32 -10.37
CA HIS A 75 -14.97 8.11 -9.81
C HIS A 75 -14.74 8.04 -8.31
N TYR A 76 -13.50 8.23 -7.85
CA TYR A 76 -13.21 8.15 -6.42
C TYR A 76 -13.75 9.35 -5.64
N ARG A 77 -13.94 10.51 -6.29
CA ARG A 77 -14.58 11.68 -5.68
C ARG A 77 -16.06 11.43 -5.46
N THR A 78 -16.77 10.89 -6.46
CA THR A 78 -18.18 10.51 -6.36
C THR A 78 -18.36 9.40 -5.32
N ASP A 79 -17.51 8.38 -5.33
CA ASP A 79 -17.54 7.32 -4.32
C ASP A 79 -17.37 7.86 -2.89
N LEU A 80 -16.46 8.83 -2.69
CA LEU A 80 -16.26 9.47 -1.39
C LEU A 80 -17.47 10.33 -1.00
N ALA A 81 -18.04 11.09 -1.94
CA ALA A 81 -19.23 11.91 -1.72
C ALA A 81 -20.45 11.04 -1.35
N GLU A 82 -20.65 9.90 -2.01
CA GLU A 82 -21.70 8.95 -1.67
C GLU A 82 -21.53 8.35 -0.27
N LYS A 83 -20.30 7.98 0.10
CA LYS A 83 -19.99 7.46 1.44
C LYS A 83 -20.24 8.51 2.53
N LEU A 84 -19.96 9.77 2.21
CA LEU A 84 -20.28 10.92 3.07
C LEU A 84 -21.79 11.10 3.22
N ALA A 85 -22.54 11.09 2.12
CA ALA A 85 -23.99 11.23 2.12
C ALA A 85 -24.71 10.11 2.88
N LYS A 86 -24.19 8.87 2.79
CA LYS A 86 -24.73 7.70 3.50
C LYS A 86 -24.41 7.69 5.00
N GLY A 87 -23.72 8.72 5.53
CA GLY A 87 -23.39 8.80 6.95
C GLY A 87 -22.59 7.60 7.44
N GLN A 88 -21.78 6.96 6.57
CA GLN A 88 -20.88 5.88 6.95
C GLN A 88 -19.76 6.48 7.81
N GLU A 89 -20.11 6.76 9.06
CA GLU A 89 -19.39 7.58 10.01
C GLU A 89 -18.28 6.78 10.73
N ARG A 90 -17.14 7.47 10.89
CA ARG A 90 -16.25 7.46 12.06
C ARG A 90 -15.42 6.22 12.37
N THR A 91 -15.75 5.04 11.86
CA THR A 91 -14.89 3.87 12.08
C THR A 91 -13.99 3.70 10.86
N LEU A 92 -12.75 4.22 10.94
CA LEU A 92 -11.63 3.73 10.13
C LEU A 92 -11.43 2.24 10.48
N ARG A 93 -12.37 1.36 10.09
CA ARG A 93 -12.19 -0.07 10.27
C ARG A 93 -11.00 -0.44 9.41
N LYS A 94 -10.09 -1.25 9.95
CA LYS A 94 -8.98 -1.92 9.24
C LYS A 94 -9.41 -2.57 7.89
N THR A 95 -10.70 -2.77 7.66
CA THR A 95 -11.29 -3.28 6.41
C THR A 95 -11.48 -2.23 5.32
N GLU A 96 -11.42 -0.93 5.63
CA GLU A 96 -11.07 0.06 4.62
C GLU A 96 -9.57 -0.07 4.34
N ARG A 97 -9.18 -1.18 3.71
CA ARG A 97 -8.01 -1.16 2.83
C ARG A 97 -8.33 -0.07 1.83
N SER A 98 -7.96 1.16 2.19
CA SER A 98 -7.91 2.31 1.30
C SER A 98 -7.38 1.80 -0.02
N LEU A 99 -7.89 2.33 -1.11
CA LEU A 99 -7.36 2.11 -2.45
C LEU A 99 -5.88 2.54 -2.47
N ALA A 100 -5.02 1.72 -1.85
CA ALA A 100 -3.59 1.73 -2.00
C ALA A 100 -3.37 1.71 -3.51
N PRO A 101 -2.31 2.34 -4.00
CA PRO A 101 -2.14 2.59 -5.43
C PRO A 101 -1.83 1.28 -6.20
N GLY A 102 -2.69 0.27 -6.11
CA GLY A 102 -2.54 -1.08 -6.62
C GLY A 102 -1.16 -1.64 -6.37
N TYR A 103 -0.54 -2.11 -7.44
CA TYR A 103 0.80 -2.66 -7.44
C TYR A 103 1.89 -1.65 -7.03
N TYR A 104 1.63 -0.34 -6.94
CA TYR A 104 2.60 0.63 -6.42
C TYR A 104 2.75 0.55 -4.89
N GLY A 105 1.82 -0.09 -4.18
CA GLY A 105 1.93 -0.39 -2.74
C GLY A 105 2.13 0.83 -1.83
N ASN A 106 2.70 0.59 -0.64
CA ASN A 106 2.90 1.61 0.38
C ASN A 106 3.90 2.69 -0.07
N ARG A 107 4.97 2.28 -0.75
CA ARG A 107 5.94 3.22 -1.34
C ARG A 107 5.28 4.18 -2.32
N GLY A 108 4.43 3.66 -3.21
CA GLY A 108 3.64 4.47 -4.12
C GLY A 108 2.70 5.43 -3.41
N LEU A 109 2.02 4.95 -2.37
CA LEU A 109 1.07 5.76 -1.59
C LEU A 109 1.78 6.96 -0.99
N ARG A 110 2.94 6.73 -0.37
CA ARG A 110 3.77 7.77 0.24
C ARG A 110 4.24 8.78 -0.81
N LEU A 111 4.91 8.32 -1.87
CA LEU A 111 5.46 9.20 -2.91
C LEU A 111 4.38 10.03 -3.60
N MET A 112 3.24 9.42 -3.94
CA MET A 112 2.13 10.15 -4.56
C MET A 112 1.52 11.16 -3.59
N SER A 113 1.30 10.79 -2.33
CA SER A 113 0.72 11.68 -1.32
C SER A 113 1.65 12.88 -1.05
N GLU A 114 2.95 12.63 -0.87
CA GLU A 114 3.95 13.66 -0.65
C GLU A 114 4.01 14.64 -1.83
N HIS A 115 4.08 14.12 -3.06
CA HIS A 115 4.09 14.93 -4.27
C HIS A 115 2.81 15.78 -4.41
N ILE A 116 1.65 15.22 -4.11
CA ILE A 116 0.37 15.95 -4.15
C ILE A 116 0.36 17.06 -3.09
N ILE A 117 0.74 16.77 -1.86
CA ILE A 117 0.75 17.75 -0.76
C ILE A 117 1.74 18.88 -1.08
N GLN A 118 2.94 18.54 -1.56
CA GLN A 118 3.97 19.51 -1.91
C GLN A 118 3.49 20.51 -2.98
N HIS A 119 2.72 20.05 -3.98
CA HIS A 119 2.31 20.89 -5.11
C HIS A 119 0.91 21.50 -4.99
N PHE A 120 0.04 20.94 -4.15
CA PHE A 120 -1.38 21.35 -4.10
C PHE A 120 -1.87 21.71 -2.69
N SER A 121 -1.01 21.77 -1.66
CA SER A 121 -1.45 22.03 -0.28
C SER A 121 -2.24 23.33 -0.11
N GLU A 122 -1.84 24.43 -0.74
CA GLU A 122 -2.57 25.71 -0.69
C GLU A 122 -3.97 25.57 -1.28
N ARG A 123 -4.06 25.05 -2.50
CA ARG A 123 -5.33 24.82 -3.19
C ARG A 123 -6.25 23.85 -2.44
N LEU A 124 -5.68 22.82 -1.82
CA LEU A 124 -6.40 21.88 -0.97
C LEU A 124 -6.96 22.57 0.28
N ARG A 125 -6.19 23.46 0.92
CA ARG A 125 -6.65 24.24 2.08
C ARG A 125 -7.75 25.22 1.71
N GLU A 126 -7.58 25.95 0.61
CA GLU A 126 -8.60 26.87 0.10
C GLU A 126 -9.92 26.13 -0.19
N LYS A 127 -9.84 25.00 -0.91
CA LYS A 127 -11.04 24.23 -1.26
C LYS A 127 -11.65 23.51 -0.07
N ALA A 128 -10.89 23.19 0.97
CA ALA A 128 -11.42 22.59 2.19
C ALA A 128 -12.37 23.52 2.98
N VAL A 129 -12.44 24.82 2.66
CA VAL A 129 -13.39 25.74 3.29
C VAL A 129 -14.80 25.54 2.73
N ASP A 130 -14.93 25.43 1.41
CA ASP A 130 -16.24 25.47 0.72
C ASP A 130 -16.66 24.11 0.12
N ASP A 131 -15.72 23.19 -0.13
CA ASP A 131 -16.00 21.92 -0.77
C ASP A 131 -16.40 20.85 0.28
N PRO A 132 -17.66 20.37 0.29
CA PRO A 132 -18.14 19.43 1.31
C PRO A 132 -17.44 18.07 1.26
N VAL A 133 -16.89 17.67 0.12
CA VAL A 133 -16.18 16.38 -0.03
C VAL A 133 -14.81 16.47 0.63
N ILE A 134 -14.16 17.63 0.54
CA ILE A 134 -12.83 17.87 1.13
C ILE A 134 -12.97 18.21 2.61
N SER A 135 -13.90 19.10 2.97
CA SER A 135 -14.12 19.54 4.35
C SER A 135 -14.66 18.42 5.24
N GLY A 136 -15.51 17.53 4.70
CA GLY A 136 -16.19 16.50 5.48
C GLY A 136 -15.27 15.43 6.08
N ARG A 137 -14.09 15.16 5.50
CA ARG A 137 -13.11 14.19 6.02
C ARG A 137 -11.69 14.74 6.17
N GLY A 138 -11.46 15.97 5.75
CA GLY A 138 -10.15 16.59 5.72
C GLY A 138 -9.33 16.25 4.48
N THR A 139 -8.34 17.11 4.23
CA THR A 139 -7.48 17.06 3.03
C THR A 139 -6.68 15.77 2.92
N THR A 140 -6.19 15.21 4.02
CA THR A 140 -5.43 13.95 4.03
C THR A 140 -6.25 12.76 3.54
N VAL A 141 -7.53 12.67 3.95
CA VAL A 141 -8.43 11.61 3.50
C VAL A 141 -8.77 11.80 2.03
N PHE A 142 -9.02 13.03 1.60
CA PHE A 142 -9.25 13.34 0.19
C PHE A 142 -8.05 12.95 -0.69
N VAL A 143 -6.82 13.27 -0.26
CA VAL A 143 -5.60 12.88 -0.98
C VAL A 143 -5.51 11.36 -1.10
N SER A 144 -5.59 10.63 0.01
CA SER A 144 -5.39 9.18 0.02
C SER A 144 -6.53 8.37 -0.60
N LYS A 145 -7.78 8.86 -0.54
CA LYS A 145 -8.96 8.14 -1.05
C LYS A 145 -9.41 8.58 -2.44
N VAL A 146 -8.99 9.76 -2.91
CA VAL A 146 -9.40 10.31 -4.21
C VAL A 146 -8.19 10.56 -5.09
N LEU A 147 -7.30 11.47 -4.69
CA LEU A 147 -6.25 11.95 -5.59
C LEU A 147 -5.20 10.87 -5.90
N VAL A 148 -4.78 10.10 -4.89
CA VAL A 148 -3.86 8.97 -5.07
C VAL A 148 -4.45 7.90 -5.98
N PRO A 149 -5.65 7.35 -5.75
CA PRO A 149 -6.18 6.32 -6.64
C PRO A 149 -6.52 6.83 -8.04
N GLU A 150 -6.96 8.09 -8.21
CA GLU A 150 -7.10 8.68 -9.56
C GLU A 150 -5.74 8.78 -10.27
N LEU A 151 -4.70 9.22 -9.57
CA LEU A 151 -3.35 9.32 -10.11
C LEU A 151 -2.77 7.95 -10.46
N ALA A 152 -2.88 6.99 -9.54
CA ALA A 152 -2.43 5.62 -9.75
C ALA A 152 -3.13 4.97 -10.94
N THR A 153 -4.44 5.19 -11.09
CA THR A 153 -5.19 4.71 -12.27
C THR A 153 -4.59 5.26 -13.57
N ARG A 154 -4.24 6.55 -13.63
CA ARG A 154 -3.60 7.12 -14.82
C ARG A 154 -2.23 6.52 -15.11
N LEU A 155 -1.42 6.27 -14.08
CA LEU A 155 -0.12 5.65 -14.25
C LEU A 155 -0.25 4.19 -14.72
N ILE A 156 -1.27 3.46 -14.24
CA ILE A 156 -1.59 2.10 -14.71
C ILE A 156 -2.01 2.12 -16.19
N MET A 157 -2.82 3.09 -16.60
CA MET A 157 -3.16 3.25 -18.02
C MET A 157 -1.91 3.44 -18.89
N GLU A 158 -0.94 4.26 -18.43
CA GLU A 158 0.33 4.46 -19.13
C GLU A 158 1.19 3.19 -19.15
N ASP A 159 1.30 2.51 -18.00
CA ASP A 159 2.18 1.35 -17.80
C ASP A 159 1.70 0.11 -18.54
N MET A 160 0.39 -0.15 -18.48
CA MET A 160 -0.24 -1.35 -19.03
C MET A 160 -0.86 -1.10 -20.40
N SER A 161 -0.87 0.16 -20.88
CA SER A 161 -1.52 0.56 -22.14
C SER A 161 -3.00 0.12 -22.19
N VAL A 162 -3.74 0.36 -21.11
CA VAL A 162 -5.15 -0.04 -20.96
C VAL A 162 -6.08 1.15 -20.77
N GLU A 163 -7.36 0.92 -21.06
CA GLU A 163 -8.43 1.88 -20.84
C GLU A 163 -8.74 2.12 -19.34
N LEU A 164 -9.39 3.24 -19.06
CA LEU A 164 -9.65 3.71 -17.69
C LEU A 164 -10.36 2.68 -16.80
N GLY A 165 -11.35 1.96 -17.34
CA GLY A 165 -12.09 0.94 -16.60
C GLY A 165 -11.20 -0.24 -16.20
N GLU A 166 -10.36 -0.71 -17.12
CA GLU A 166 -9.46 -1.81 -16.85
C GLU A 166 -8.31 -1.41 -15.92
N ALA A 167 -7.81 -0.18 -16.04
CA ALA A 167 -6.83 0.35 -15.09
C ALA A 167 -7.34 0.34 -13.65
N ARG A 168 -8.64 0.63 -13.43
CA ARG A 168 -9.26 0.54 -12.09
C ARG A 168 -9.38 -0.90 -11.60
N ASN A 169 -9.71 -1.83 -12.49
CA ASN A 169 -9.73 -3.26 -12.15
C ASN A 169 -8.33 -3.74 -11.72
N ILE A 170 -7.30 -3.36 -12.48
CA ILE A 170 -5.90 -3.66 -12.14
C ILE A 170 -5.52 -3.02 -10.81
N LEU A 171 -5.88 -1.75 -10.58
CA LEU A 171 -5.64 -1.05 -9.31
C LEU A 171 -6.18 -1.87 -8.13
N LEU A 172 -7.43 -2.31 -8.21
CA LEU A 172 -8.08 -3.10 -7.14
C LEU A 172 -7.46 -4.49 -6.97
N GLN A 173 -7.22 -5.21 -8.07
CA GLN A 173 -6.69 -6.58 -8.03
C GLN A 173 -5.23 -6.64 -7.57
N SER A 174 -4.50 -5.53 -7.66
CA SER A 174 -3.07 -5.48 -7.38
C SER A 174 -2.70 -4.91 -6.02
N VAL A 175 -3.68 -4.50 -5.19
CA VAL A 175 -3.43 -3.95 -3.84
C VAL A 175 -2.59 -4.90 -2.98
N ASP A 176 -3.03 -6.15 -2.80
CA ASP A 176 -2.34 -7.14 -1.96
C ASP A 176 -0.91 -7.41 -2.45
N MET A 177 -0.69 -7.28 -3.76
CA MET A 177 0.61 -7.48 -4.41
C MET A 177 1.53 -6.29 -4.19
N GLY A 178 1.01 -5.07 -4.33
CA GLY A 178 1.75 -3.86 -4.04
C GLY A 178 2.13 -3.76 -2.57
N GLU A 179 1.21 -4.07 -1.66
CA GLU A 179 1.49 -4.12 -0.21
C GLU A 179 2.61 -5.12 0.12
N LEU A 180 2.66 -6.26 -0.56
CA LEU A 180 3.64 -7.30 -0.28
C LEU A 180 5.02 -7.05 -0.92
N LEU A 181 5.06 -6.48 -2.13
CA LEU A 181 6.29 -6.36 -2.92
C LEU A 181 6.88 -4.95 -2.94
N GLN A 182 6.07 -3.93 -2.64
CA GLN A 182 6.47 -2.52 -2.64
C GLN A 182 6.28 -1.90 -1.24
N ASP A 183 6.46 -2.70 -0.20
CA ASP A 183 6.53 -2.17 1.16
C ASP A 183 7.86 -1.45 1.35
N ASP A 184 7.79 -0.22 1.87
CA ASP A 184 8.96 0.45 2.39
C ASP A 184 9.37 -0.35 3.62
N VAL A 185 10.41 -1.18 3.53
CA VAL A 185 11.17 -1.55 4.72
C VAL A 185 11.73 -0.23 5.22
N ALA A 186 11.04 0.40 6.16
CA ALA A 186 11.62 1.46 6.96
C ALA A 186 12.92 0.89 7.53
N ASP A 187 14.04 1.56 7.25
CA ASP A 187 15.29 1.34 7.95
C ASP A 187 14.99 1.27 9.47
N GLY A 188 15.21 0.12 10.11
CA GLY A 188 14.94 -0.05 11.53
C GLY A 188 14.80 -1.50 12.02
N GLU A 189 15.93 -2.08 12.40
CA GLU A 189 16.11 -3.05 13.50
C GLU A 189 15.50 -4.46 13.36
N ILE A 190 16.33 -5.35 12.82
CA ILE A 190 16.42 -6.72 13.31
C ILE A 190 17.10 -6.63 14.68
N ASP A 191 16.32 -6.44 15.74
CA ASP A 191 16.88 -6.51 17.08
C ASP A 191 17.20 -7.96 17.42
N ALA A 192 18.48 -8.19 17.65
CA ALA A 192 19.09 -9.46 17.96
C ALA A 192 18.59 -9.95 19.33
N ALA A 193 17.90 -11.09 19.35
CA ALA A 193 17.63 -11.80 20.59
C ALA A 193 17.59 -13.32 20.38
N GLU A 194 18.72 -13.90 19.97
CA GLU A 194 19.12 -15.26 20.37
C GLU A 194 20.64 -15.32 20.55
N SER A 195 21.09 -15.26 21.81
CA SER A 195 22.03 -16.24 22.39
C SER A 195 22.28 -15.94 23.87
N MET A 196 21.42 -16.49 24.72
CA MET A 196 21.77 -17.39 25.84
C MET A 196 23.11 -17.17 26.56
N GLY A 197 22.99 -16.91 27.86
CA GLY A 197 24.07 -16.98 28.85
C GLY A 197 23.50 -16.87 30.26
N ASP A 198 22.78 -17.91 30.69
CA ASP A 198 22.48 -18.17 32.09
C ASP A 198 23.73 -17.97 32.97
N ARG A 199 23.60 -17.17 34.03
CA ARG A 199 24.16 -17.54 35.33
C ARG A 199 23.40 -16.84 36.46
N PHE A 200 22.54 -17.63 37.09
CA PHE A 200 22.21 -17.50 38.50
C PHE A 200 23.50 -17.45 39.34
N ASP A 201 23.51 -16.59 40.35
CA ASP A 201 23.93 -16.88 41.74
C ASP A 201 23.93 -15.55 42.53
N PHE A 202 22.91 -15.35 43.35
CA PHE A 202 22.95 -14.36 44.43
C PHE A 202 22.55 -15.08 45.72
N ASP A 203 23.48 -15.84 46.26
CA ASP A 203 23.47 -16.20 47.67
C ASP A 203 24.05 -15.01 48.44
N GLY A 204 23.29 -14.53 49.42
CA GLY A 204 23.80 -13.59 50.41
C GLY A 204 24.65 -14.30 51.46
N GLU A 205 25.61 -13.59 52.03
CA GLU A 205 25.99 -13.70 53.44
C GLU A 205 26.85 -12.50 53.88
N GLU A 206 26.83 -12.29 55.19
CA GLU A 206 27.33 -11.21 56.05
C GLU A 206 28.75 -10.69 55.75
N PHE A 207 28.99 -9.41 56.07
CA PHE A 207 29.72 -8.94 57.27
C PHE A 207 29.57 -7.42 57.44
#